data_AF-A0A8B7E3V7-F1
#
_entry.id   AF-A0A8B7E3V7-F1
#
_cell.length_a   1.000
_cell.length_b   1.000
_cell.length_c   1.000
_cell.angle_alpha   90.00
_cell.angle_beta   90.00
_cell.angle_gamma   90.00
#
_symmetry.space_group_name_H-M   'P 1'
#
loop_
_entity.id
_entity.type
_entity.pdbx_description
1 polymer ?
#
loop_
_entity_poly.entity_id
_entity_poly.type
_entity_poly.pdbx_seq_one_letter_code
_entity_poly.pdbx_strand_id
1 'polypeptide(L)'
;MQKGNSALSPQMVTSTSKSPEVKVNSLKRALDVNSTLDSKNIKSFGNEEPSSTSSSSPLHNSAKVRKTESLKENKKPSYEEESPPTVASTSETPEHLVNYKPIITYEQRCQYKRDFQAEYPEYIELKKNCDSITTKFIELDRSWRRQEKGSDEYYRLQNEIIDSYNKQQADEKYKEMKKRCEELHMKLSHIKKLVVDYDNGHM
;
A
#
# COMPACT_ATOMS: atom_id res chain seq x y z
N MET A 1 -10.07 -70.55 -15.13
CA MET A 1 -10.07 -69.17 -15.67
C MET A 1 -10.25 -68.18 -14.53
N GLN A 2 -9.34 -67.22 -14.42
CA GLN A 2 -9.49 -65.98 -13.66
C GLN A 2 -10.67 -65.14 -14.14
N LYS A 3 -11.21 -64.32 -13.23
CA LYS A 3 -11.71 -62.93 -13.34
C LYS A 3 -12.53 -62.69 -12.05
N GLY A 4 -12.14 -61.88 -11.08
CA GLY A 4 -11.48 -60.59 -11.14
C GLY A 4 -12.47 -59.54 -10.65
N ASN A 5 -12.87 -59.61 -9.38
CA ASN A 5 -13.76 -58.61 -8.78
C ASN A 5 -12.92 -57.38 -8.44
N SER A 6 -12.93 -56.41 -9.35
CA SER A 6 -12.34 -55.09 -9.15
C SER A 6 -13.05 -54.36 -8.02
N ALA A 7 -12.29 -54.06 -6.97
CA ALA A 7 -12.68 -53.16 -5.89
C ALA A 7 -13.02 -51.78 -6.47
N LEU A 8 -14.21 -51.28 -6.14
CA LEU A 8 -14.57 -49.87 -6.27
C LEU A 8 -13.69 -49.08 -5.28
N SER A 9 -12.69 -48.38 -5.81
CA SER A 9 -11.96 -47.35 -5.06
C SER A 9 -12.94 -46.27 -4.59
N PRO A 10 -12.89 -45.85 -3.31
CA PRO A 10 -13.63 -44.68 -2.87
C PRO A 10 -13.08 -43.44 -3.61
N GLN A 11 -13.92 -42.80 -4.41
CA GLN A 11 -13.59 -41.49 -4.95
C GLN A 11 -13.50 -40.49 -3.78
N MET A 12 -12.30 -39.98 -3.57
CA MET A 12 -12.04 -38.85 -2.69
C MET A 12 -12.72 -37.63 -3.29
N VAL A 13 -13.86 -37.25 -2.72
CA VAL A 13 -14.48 -35.95 -2.96
C VAL A 13 -13.53 -34.88 -2.43
N THR A 14 -12.81 -34.22 -3.34
CA THR A 14 -11.91 -33.11 -3.00
C THR A 14 -12.73 -31.86 -2.71
N SER A 15 -13.19 -31.74 -1.47
CA SER A 15 -13.71 -30.48 -0.93
C SER A 15 -12.60 -29.43 -0.95
N THR A 16 -12.67 -28.56 -1.95
CA THR A 16 -11.69 -27.55 -2.41
C THR A 16 -11.35 -26.43 -1.43
N SER A 17 -11.62 -26.58 -0.13
CA SER A 17 -11.45 -25.54 0.89
C SER A 17 -10.37 -25.81 1.94
N LYS A 18 -9.85 -27.05 2.07
CA LYS A 18 -8.92 -27.44 3.15
C LYS A 18 -7.45 -27.59 2.77
N SER A 19 -7.08 -27.42 1.49
CA SER A 19 -5.69 -27.66 1.06
C SER A 19 -4.75 -26.52 1.53
N PRO A 20 -3.61 -26.82 2.18
CA PRO A 20 -2.59 -25.83 2.57
C PRO A 20 -2.10 -24.99 1.39
N GLU A 21 -2.04 -25.61 0.21
CA GLU A 21 -1.63 -24.97 -1.03
C GLU A 21 -2.57 -23.82 -1.43
N VAL A 22 -3.88 -23.97 -1.21
CA VAL A 22 -4.86 -22.91 -1.49
C VAL A 22 -4.67 -21.72 -0.53
N LYS A 23 -4.37 -21.99 0.74
CA LYS A 23 -4.11 -20.96 1.76
C LYS A 23 -2.84 -20.16 1.44
N VAL A 24 -1.76 -20.85 1.06
CA VAL A 24 -0.50 -20.21 0.65
C VAL A 24 -0.68 -19.38 -0.63
N ASN A 25 -1.41 -19.91 -1.61
CA ASN A 25 -1.67 -19.19 -2.87
C ASN A 25 -2.59 -17.98 -2.67
N SER A 26 -3.48 -18.02 -1.67
CA SER A 26 -4.29 -16.87 -1.25
C SER A 26 -3.41 -15.72 -0.73
N LEU A 27 -2.45 -16.02 0.15
CA LEU A 27 -1.52 -15.01 0.68
C LEU A 27 -0.59 -14.44 -0.39
N LYS A 28 -0.10 -15.29 -1.31
CA LYS A 28 0.70 -14.84 -2.46
C LYS A 28 -0.06 -13.83 -3.33
N ARG A 29 -1.28 -14.18 -3.75
CA ARG A 29 -2.13 -13.27 -4.55
C ARG A 29 -2.44 -11.96 -3.86
N ALA A 30 -2.66 -11.99 -2.54
CA ALA A 30 -2.95 -10.80 -1.77
C ALA A 30 -1.79 -9.78 -1.75
N LEU A 31 -0.54 -10.20 -2.03
CA LEU A 31 0.61 -9.31 -2.10
C LEU A 31 1.02 -8.92 -3.51
N ASP A 32 0.79 -9.78 -4.50
CA ASP A 32 1.07 -9.48 -5.91
C ASP A 32 0.29 -8.24 -6.37
N VAL A 33 -0.93 -8.05 -5.86
CA VAL A 33 -1.75 -6.84 -6.11
C VAL A 33 -1.05 -5.56 -5.62
N ASN A 34 -0.14 -5.65 -4.65
CA ASN A 34 0.59 -4.52 -4.08
C ASN A 34 2.01 -4.36 -4.64
N SER A 35 2.43 -5.09 -5.69
CA SER A 35 3.80 -5.03 -6.24
C SER A 35 4.00 -3.95 -7.30
N THR A 36 2.94 -3.39 -7.89
CA THR A 36 3.03 -2.52 -9.09
C THR A 36 3.80 -1.21 -8.87
N LEU A 37 4.06 -0.80 -7.63
CA LEU A 37 4.82 0.42 -7.32
C LEU A 37 6.33 0.25 -7.28
N ASP A 38 6.87 -0.94 -7.60
CA ASP A 38 8.30 -1.24 -7.44
C ASP A 38 9.24 -0.25 -8.15
N SER A 39 10.13 0.31 -7.31
CA SER A 39 11.33 1.17 -7.42
C SER A 39 11.99 1.51 -8.77
N LYS A 40 11.73 0.77 -9.85
CA LYS A 40 12.45 0.90 -11.11
C LYS A 40 12.06 2.16 -11.92
N ASN A 41 10.98 2.85 -11.57
CA ASN A 41 10.55 4.11 -12.21
C ASN A 41 10.48 5.31 -11.24
N ILE A 42 11.11 5.24 -10.06
CA ILE A 42 11.13 6.36 -9.10
C ILE A 42 12.22 7.38 -9.45
N LYS A 43 13.28 6.94 -10.14
CA LYS A 43 14.38 7.82 -10.56
C LYS A 43 13.96 8.84 -11.63
N SER A 44 13.00 8.51 -12.51
CA SER A 44 12.43 9.48 -13.47
C SER A 44 11.51 10.50 -12.80
N PHE A 45 10.85 10.11 -11.72
CA PHE A 45 10.05 11.00 -10.89
C PHE A 45 10.91 11.97 -10.05
N GLY A 46 12.20 11.70 -9.89
CA GLY A 46 13.08 12.30 -8.89
C GLY A 46 13.71 13.63 -9.27
N ASN A 47 14.25 13.78 -10.48
CA ASN A 47 15.14 14.90 -10.79
C ASN A 47 14.65 15.65 -12.02
N GLU A 48 14.15 16.86 -11.81
CA GLU A 48 14.23 18.04 -12.68
C GLU A 48 13.85 19.23 -11.77
N GLU A 49 14.80 19.60 -10.92
CA GLU A 49 14.87 20.94 -10.33
C GLU A 49 15.81 21.71 -11.27
N PRO A 50 15.38 22.80 -11.93
CA PRO A 50 16.26 23.57 -12.79
C PRO A 50 17.28 24.28 -11.90
N SER A 51 18.50 23.73 -11.86
CA SER A 51 19.67 24.37 -11.25
C SER A 51 19.87 25.75 -11.86
N SER A 52 19.49 26.81 -11.14
CA SER A 52 19.84 28.18 -11.50
C SER A 52 21.25 28.47 -11.03
N THR A 53 22.22 28.30 -11.93
CA THR A 53 23.57 28.87 -11.82
C THR A 53 23.55 30.34 -12.26
N SER A 54 23.84 31.27 -11.34
CA SER A 54 24.52 32.57 -11.60
C SER A 54 24.77 33.28 -10.27
N SER A 55 25.99 33.23 -9.72
CA SER A 55 27.02 34.28 -9.82
C SER A 55 26.70 35.62 -9.10
N SER A 56 27.32 35.80 -7.93
CA SER A 56 28.08 36.99 -7.48
C SER A 56 27.60 38.43 -7.78
N SER A 57 26.99 39.09 -6.76
CA SER A 57 27.21 40.46 -6.20
C SER A 57 27.20 41.75 -7.08
N PRO A 58 27.19 43.00 -6.53
CA PRO A 58 26.49 43.62 -5.37
C PRO A 58 25.91 45.05 -5.66
N LEU A 59 25.10 45.67 -4.77
CA LEU A 59 25.16 47.11 -4.33
C LEU A 59 23.93 47.62 -3.52
N HIS A 60 24.23 48.06 -2.29
CA HIS A 60 23.86 49.33 -1.61
C HIS A 60 22.51 50.03 -1.89
N ASN A 61 21.63 50.13 -0.89
CA ASN A 61 21.35 51.40 -0.17
C ASN A 61 20.26 51.29 0.92
N SER A 62 20.68 51.65 2.14
CA SER A 62 20.07 52.63 3.06
C SER A 62 18.69 52.43 3.72
N ALA A 63 18.73 52.77 5.02
CA ALA A 63 17.70 53.31 5.92
C ALA A 63 16.84 52.33 6.74
N LYS A 64 17.19 52.19 8.04
CA LYS A 64 16.27 51.80 9.10
C LYS A 64 16.54 52.61 10.36
N VAL A 65 15.67 53.57 10.67
CA VAL A 65 15.52 54.13 12.02
C VAL A 65 14.06 54.02 12.43
N ARG A 66 13.88 53.50 13.64
CA ARG A 66 12.63 53.15 14.32
C ARG A 66 11.91 54.41 14.83
N LYS A 67 10.58 54.39 14.89
CA LYS A 67 9.83 54.77 16.10
C LYS A 67 8.41 54.19 16.12
N THR A 68 8.03 53.80 17.33
CA THR A 68 6.82 53.16 17.86
C THR A 68 5.65 54.13 18.11
N GLU A 69 4.46 53.56 18.35
CA GLU A 69 3.22 54.04 19.02
C GLU A 69 1.97 53.88 18.12
N SER A 70 0.77 53.48 18.57
CA SER A 70 0.21 53.02 19.84
C SER A 70 -1.19 52.41 19.58
N LEU A 71 -1.54 51.38 20.35
CA LEU A 71 -2.86 50.93 20.86
C LEU A 71 -4.17 51.31 20.13
N LYS A 72 -5.03 50.31 19.87
CA LYS A 72 -6.35 50.17 20.53
C LYS A 72 -7.09 48.84 20.25
N GLU A 73 -7.33 48.19 21.36
CA GLU A 73 -8.29 47.14 21.78
C GLU A 73 -9.68 47.13 21.11
N ASN A 74 -10.24 45.93 20.83
CA ASN A 74 -11.54 45.48 21.38
C ASN A 74 -12.03 44.09 20.92
N LYS A 75 -12.36 43.26 21.93
CA LYS A 75 -13.50 42.33 22.11
C LYS A 75 -13.79 41.12 21.18
N LYS A 76 -13.75 39.93 21.83
CA LYS A 76 -14.42 38.61 21.61
C LYS A 76 -15.95 38.72 21.32
N PRO A 77 -16.70 37.69 20.83
CA PRO A 77 -16.63 36.26 21.21
C PRO A 77 -16.90 35.21 20.08
N SER A 78 -16.43 33.96 20.22
CA SER A 78 -17.20 32.73 20.49
C SER A 78 -18.32 32.36 19.51
N TYR A 79 -18.08 31.36 18.65
CA TYR A 79 -19.08 30.35 18.29
C TYR A 79 -18.36 29.03 17.94
N GLU A 80 -18.57 28.04 18.81
CA GLU A 80 -18.46 26.62 18.47
C GLU A 80 -19.59 26.31 17.50
N GLU A 81 -19.28 25.69 16.36
CA GLU A 81 -20.28 25.00 15.56
C GLU A 81 -19.79 23.57 15.33
N GLU A 82 -20.06 22.74 16.34
CA GLU A 82 -20.15 21.30 16.21
C GLU A 82 -21.33 20.95 15.29
N SER A 83 -21.07 20.15 14.27
CA SER A 83 -22.09 19.43 13.50
C SER A 83 -21.46 18.20 12.81
N PRO A 84 -22.25 17.14 12.59
CA PRO A 84 -22.22 15.93 13.42
C PRO A 84 -21.48 14.75 12.76
N PRO A 85 -21.19 13.64 13.50
CA PRO A 85 -20.59 12.45 12.91
C PRO A 85 -21.65 11.74 12.06
N THR A 86 -21.53 11.86 10.73
CA THR A 86 -22.37 11.07 9.82
C THR A 86 -21.80 9.66 9.74
N VAL A 87 -22.48 8.75 10.43
CA VAL A 87 -22.24 7.32 10.37
C VAL A 87 -22.72 6.74 9.02
N ALA A 88 -21.77 6.16 8.29
CA ALA A 88 -21.84 5.05 7.33
C ALA A 88 -23.11 4.85 6.44
N SER A 89 -22.91 4.81 5.11
CA SER A 89 -22.79 3.54 4.34
C SER A 89 -23.08 3.70 2.82
N THR A 90 -22.34 2.93 2.03
CA THR A 90 -22.61 2.43 0.64
C THR A 90 -22.17 3.25 -0.60
N SER A 91 -21.28 2.63 -1.38
CA SER A 91 -20.79 2.96 -2.74
C SER A 91 -20.22 4.36 -2.98
N GLU A 92 -19.36 4.83 -2.09
CA GLU A 92 -18.61 6.06 -2.30
C GLU A 92 -17.35 5.74 -3.12
N THR A 93 -17.17 6.43 -4.24
CA THR A 93 -15.90 6.39 -5.00
C THR A 93 -14.73 6.65 -4.06
N PRO A 94 -13.65 5.84 -4.08
CA PRO A 94 -12.50 6.05 -3.21
C PRO A 94 -12.02 7.50 -3.24
N GLU A 95 -11.79 8.09 -2.07
CA GLU A 95 -11.49 9.51 -1.90
C GLU A 95 -10.34 9.99 -2.80
N HIS A 96 -9.30 9.16 -2.97
CA HIS A 96 -8.17 9.49 -3.84
C HIS A 96 -8.56 9.65 -5.32
N LEU A 97 -9.61 8.99 -5.83
CA LEU A 97 -10.12 9.21 -7.18
C LEU A 97 -10.90 10.52 -7.31
N VAL A 98 -11.42 11.03 -6.18
CA VAL A 98 -12.09 12.32 -6.11
C VAL A 98 -11.05 13.44 -6.00
N ASN A 99 -10.08 13.30 -5.10
CA ASN A 99 -9.09 14.33 -4.78
C ASN A 99 -7.99 14.47 -5.85
N TYR A 100 -7.61 13.37 -6.51
CA TYR A 100 -6.57 13.38 -7.54
C TYR A 100 -7.18 13.24 -8.94
N LYS A 101 -7.31 14.38 -9.64
CA LYS A 101 -7.87 14.50 -10.99
C LYS A 101 -6.76 14.60 -12.05
N PRO A 102 -7.06 14.41 -13.35
CA PRO A 102 -6.12 14.69 -14.43
C PRO A 102 -5.42 16.04 -14.23
N ILE A 103 -4.10 16.02 -14.31
CA ILE A 103 -3.28 17.20 -14.09
C ILE A 103 -3.38 18.10 -15.33
N ILE A 104 -3.60 19.39 -15.11
CA ILE A 104 -3.68 20.40 -16.17
C ILE A 104 -2.65 21.53 -16.00
N THR A 105 -1.97 21.61 -14.85
CA THR A 105 -0.94 22.62 -14.58
C THR A 105 0.31 22.01 -13.94
N TYR A 106 1.45 22.68 -14.16
CA TYR A 106 2.71 22.30 -13.52
C TYR A 106 2.67 22.41 -11.99
N GLU A 107 1.95 23.39 -11.45
CA GLU A 107 1.78 23.54 -10.00
C GLU A 107 1.05 22.35 -9.39
N GLN A 108 -0.05 21.90 -10.02
CA GLN A 108 -0.78 20.70 -9.61
C GLN A 108 0.11 19.44 -9.69
N ARG A 109 0.92 19.33 -10.75
CA ARG A 109 1.93 18.26 -10.89
C ARG A 109 2.91 18.23 -9.73
N CYS A 110 3.44 19.39 -9.35
CA CYS A 110 4.36 19.53 -8.22
C CYS A 110 3.70 19.20 -6.87
N GLN A 111 2.43 19.57 -6.67
CA GLN A 111 1.68 19.20 -5.47
C GLN A 111 1.50 17.67 -5.38
N TYR A 112 1.06 17.03 -6.46
CA TYR A 112 0.85 15.57 -6.48
C TYR A 112 2.14 14.80 -6.24
N LYS A 113 3.27 15.28 -6.77
CA LYS A 113 4.59 14.72 -6.47
C LYS A 113 4.93 14.84 -4.98
N ARG A 114 4.69 15.99 -4.35
CA ARG A 114 4.93 16.17 -2.90
C ARG A 114 4.07 15.24 -2.06
N ASP A 115 2.78 15.12 -2.37
CA ASP A 115 1.87 14.21 -1.66
C ASP A 115 2.32 12.75 -1.77
N PHE A 116 2.72 12.32 -2.97
CA PHE A 116 3.29 10.99 -3.18
C PHE A 116 4.52 10.77 -2.29
N GLN A 117 5.46 11.73 -2.29
CA GLN A 117 6.70 11.62 -1.52
C GLN A 117 6.47 11.59 -0.01
N ALA A 118 5.44 12.27 0.49
CA ALA A 118 5.11 12.30 1.92
C ALA A 118 4.62 10.94 2.44
N GLU A 119 3.84 10.21 1.64
CA GLU A 119 3.21 8.94 2.06
C GLU A 119 3.95 7.68 1.58
N TYR A 120 4.84 7.81 0.59
CA TYR A 120 5.60 6.68 0.06
C TYR A 120 6.46 5.92 1.09
N PRO A 121 7.12 6.55 2.08
CA PRO A 121 7.87 5.83 3.11
C PRO A 121 7.01 4.88 3.94
N GLU A 122 5.81 5.34 4.35
CA GLU A 122 4.84 4.52 5.10
C GLU A 122 4.45 3.28 4.29
N TYR A 123 4.12 3.49 3.01
CA TYR A 123 3.78 2.40 2.09
C TYR A 123 4.88 1.35 1.99
N ILE A 124 6.14 1.78 1.87
CA ILE A 124 7.27 0.85 1.73
C ILE A 124 7.48 0.03 3.00
N GLU A 125 7.34 0.63 4.17
CA GLU A 125 7.44 -0.08 5.43
C GLU A 125 6.31 -1.12 5.58
N LEU A 126 5.07 -0.74 5.30
CA LEU A 126 3.92 -1.64 5.33
C LEU A 126 4.06 -2.78 4.33
N LYS A 127 4.49 -2.49 3.10
CA LYS A 127 4.75 -3.49 2.06
C LYS A 127 5.81 -4.49 2.51
N LYS A 128 6.92 -4.01 3.09
CA LYS A 128 7.98 -4.87 3.63
C LYS A 128 7.45 -5.81 4.72
N ASN A 129 6.61 -5.30 5.63
CA ASN A 129 6.01 -6.11 6.70
C ASN A 129 5.06 -7.17 6.16
N CYS A 130 4.21 -6.80 5.19
CA CYS A 130 3.38 -7.72 4.44
C CYS A 130 4.20 -8.83 3.75
N ASP A 131 5.25 -8.44 3.03
CA ASP A 131 6.15 -9.36 2.31
C ASP A 131 6.86 -10.34 3.25
N SER A 132 7.27 -9.88 4.43
CA SER A 132 7.89 -10.74 5.45
C SER A 132 6.97 -11.87 5.88
N ILE A 133 5.67 -11.59 6.09
CA ILE A 133 4.69 -12.60 6.48
C ILE A 133 4.53 -13.64 5.37
N THR A 134 4.32 -13.20 4.13
CA THR A 134 4.15 -14.13 3.00
C THR A 134 5.42 -14.93 2.72
N THR A 135 6.61 -14.35 2.91
CA THR A 135 7.88 -15.06 2.76
C THR A 135 7.94 -16.26 3.71
N LYS A 136 7.53 -16.11 4.98
CA LYS A 136 7.46 -17.21 5.94
C LYS A 136 6.54 -18.34 5.46
N PHE A 137 5.38 -18.01 4.89
CA PHE A 137 4.47 -19.02 4.33
C PHE A 137 5.03 -19.71 3.08
N ILE A 138 5.77 -18.98 2.23
CA ILE A 138 6.46 -19.56 1.07
C ILE A 138 7.55 -20.55 1.54
N GLU A 139 8.31 -20.21 2.57
CA GLU A 139 9.33 -21.09 3.13
C GLU A 139 8.75 -22.34 3.78
N LEU A 140 7.64 -22.21 4.52
CA LEU A 140 6.89 -23.33 5.09
C LEU A 140 6.33 -24.24 3.98
N ASP A 141 5.70 -23.67 2.94
CA ASP A 141 5.18 -24.41 1.79
C ASP A 141 6.30 -25.18 1.06
N ARG A 142 7.46 -24.53 0.84
CA ARG A 142 8.63 -25.18 0.26
C ARG A 142 9.13 -26.34 1.12
N SER A 143 9.15 -26.16 2.44
CA SER A 143 9.62 -27.18 3.38
C SER A 143 8.67 -28.37 3.45
N TRP A 144 7.36 -28.11 3.45
CA TRP A 144 6.31 -29.12 3.39
C TRP A 144 6.36 -29.94 2.11
N ARG A 145 6.50 -29.30 0.94
CA ARG A 145 6.59 -29.97 -0.36
C ARG A 145 7.80 -30.89 -0.52
N ARG A 146 8.87 -30.67 0.27
CA ARG A 146 10.06 -31.52 0.27
C ARG A 146 9.92 -32.76 1.16
N GLN A 147 8.93 -32.82 2.05
CA GLN A 147 8.74 -34.00 2.91
C GLN A 147 8.14 -35.15 2.13
N GLU A 148 8.45 -36.37 2.56
CA GLU A 148 7.81 -37.58 2.05
C GLU A 148 6.33 -37.59 2.39
N LYS A 149 5.47 -37.77 1.38
CA LYS A 149 4.01 -37.78 1.57
C LYS A 149 3.61 -38.90 2.52
N GLY A 150 2.84 -38.57 3.54
CA GLY A 150 2.37 -39.53 4.54
C GLY A 150 3.31 -39.72 5.73
N SER A 151 4.48 -39.09 5.75
CA SER A 151 5.34 -39.04 6.94
C SER A 151 4.73 -38.17 8.05
N ASP A 152 5.15 -38.40 9.29
CA ASP A 152 4.74 -37.58 10.43
C ASP A 152 5.14 -36.10 10.24
N GLU A 153 6.33 -35.87 9.69
CA GLU A 153 6.85 -34.53 9.35
C GLU A 153 5.97 -33.82 8.31
N TYR A 154 5.49 -34.56 7.30
CA TYR A 154 4.57 -34.02 6.30
C TYR A 154 3.27 -33.53 6.94
N TYR A 155 2.66 -34.33 7.82
CA TYR A 155 1.42 -33.93 8.51
C TYR A 155 1.66 -32.81 9.52
N ARG A 156 2.80 -32.80 10.22
CA ARG A 156 3.16 -31.72 11.16
C ARG A 156 3.24 -30.38 10.45
N LEU A 157 4.01 -30.30 9.37
CA LEU A 157 4.14 -29.06 8.58
C LEU A 157 2.82 -28.67 7.91
N GLN A 158 2.02 -29.64 7.46
CA GLN A 158 0.70 -29.39 6.91
C GLN A 158 -0.20 -28.67 7.92
N ASN A 159 -0.26 -29.18 9.15
CA ASN A 159 -1.06 -28.59 10.23
C ASN A 159 -0.50 -27.22 10.63
N GLU A 160 0.83 -27.07 10.71
CA GLU A 160 1.47 -25.79 11.02
C GLU A 160 1.12 -24.70 10.00
N ILE A 161 1.10 -25.01 8.70
CA ILE A 161 0.69 -24.07 7.65
C ILE A 161 -0.78 -23.65 7.85
N ILE A 162 -1.66 -24.62 8.11
CA ILE A 162 -3.10 -24.36 8.31
C ILE A 162 -3.33 -23.48 9.54
N ASP A 163 -2.72 -23.82 10.66
CA ASP A 163 -2.87 -23.12 11.93
C ASP A 163 -2.27 -21.72 11.86
N SER A 164 -1.07 -21.57 11.30
CA SER A 164 -0.43 -20.27 11.11
C SER A 164 -1.28 -19.37 10.21
N TYR A 165 -1.84 -19.91 9.13
CA TYR A 165 -2.75 -19.15 8.26
C TYR A 165 -4.00 -18.71 9.01
N ASN A 166 -4.64 -19.61 9.76
CA ASN A 166 -5.87 -19.28 10.49
C ASN A 166 -5.60 -18.20 11.56
N LYS A 167 -4.46 -18.29 12.28
CA LYS A 167 -4.02 -17.26 13.22
C LYS A 167 -3.77 -15.93 12.53
N GLN A 168 -3.06 -15.95 11.40
CA GLN A 168 -2.78 -14.74 10.61
C GLN A 168 -4.06 -14.07 10.12
N GLN A 169 -5.04 -14.85 9.68
CA GLN A 169 -6.33 -14.32 9.21
C GLN A 169 -7.24 -13.85 10.34
N ALA A 170 -7.01 -14.28 11.58
CA ALA A 170 -7.73 -13.81 12.76
C ALA A 170 -7.09 -12.56 13.39
N ASP A 171 -5.83 -12.27 13.08
CA ASP A 171 -5.10 -11.12 13.62
C ASP A 171 -5.61 -9.80 13.03
N GLU A 172 -6.32 -9.00 13.85
CA GLU A 172 -6.84 -7.69 13.46
C GLU A 172 -5.72 -6.72 13.05
N LYS A 173 -4.56 -6.77 13.71
CA LYS A 173 -3.43 -5.91 13.37
C LYS A 173 -2.91 -6.21 11.96
N TYR A 174 -2.90 -7.48 11.58
CA TYR A 174 -2.54 -7.86 10.22
C TYR A 174 -3.57 -7.37 9.19
N LYS A 175 -4.87 -7.49 9.51
CA LYS A 175 -5.93 -7.01 8.61
C LYS A 175 -5.84 -5.50 8.40
N GLU A 176 -5.65 -4.73 9.48
CA GLU A 176 -5.46 -3.28 9.42
C GLU A 176 -4.21 -2.91 8.61
N MET A 177 -3.07 -3.55 8.89
CA MET A 177 -1.82 -3.34 8.15
C MET A 177 -2.00 -3.63 6.66
N LYS A 178 -2.65 -4.75 6.31
CA LYS A 178 -2.93 -5.13 4.92
C LYS A 178 -3.85 -4.13 4.25
N LYS A 179 -4.93 -3.73 4.91
CA LYS A 179 -5.88 -2.74 4.42
C LYS A 179 -5.20 -1.41 4.14
N ARG A 180 -4.40 -0.90 5.09
CA ARG A 180 -3.64 0.35 4.92
C ARG A 180 -2.63 0.25 3.78
N CYS A 181 -1.94 -0.87 3.66
CA CYS A 181 -1.01 -1.13 2.55
C CYS A 181 -1.72 -1.06 1.19
N GLU A 182 -2.93 -1.64 1.08
CA GLU A 182 -3.74 -1.64 -0.14
C GLU A 182 -4.28 -0.24 -0.48
N GLU A 183 -4.78 0.48 0.51
CA GLU A 183 -5.24 1.87 0.36
C GLU A 183 -4.12 2.79 -0.16
N LEU A 184 -2.93 2.71 0.45
CA LEU A 184 -1.77 3.44 0.00
C LEU A 184 -1.32 2.99 -1.39
N HIS A 185 -1.35 1.68 -1.68
CA HIS A 185 -1.00 1.17 -3.00
C HIS A 185 -1.89 1.77 -4.10
N MET A 186 -3.21 1.77 -3.89
CA MET A 186 -4.19 2.34 -4.83
C MET A 186 -3.98 3.85 -5.01
N LYS A 187 -3.89 4.59 -3.90
CA LYS A 187 -3.69 6.04 -3.91
C LYS A 187 -2.40 6.42 -4.62
N LEU A 188 -1.27 5.86 -4.20
CA LEU A 188 0.05 6.22 -4.72
C LEU A 188 0.22 5.80 -6.19
N SER A 189 -0.34 4.65 -6.60
CA SER A 189 -0.35 4.23 -8.01
C SER A 189 -1.15 5.18 -8.89
N HIS A 190 -2.30 5.66 -8.41
CA HIS A 190 -3.12 6.64 -9.11
C HIS A 190 -2.39 7.98 -9.25
N ILE A 191 -1.85 8.52 -8.17
CA ILE A 191 -1.08 9.77 -8.19
C ILE A 191 0.11 9.66 -9.15
N LYS A 192 0.87 8.55 -9.06
CA LYS A 192 1.99 8.27 -9.95
C LYS A 192 1.58 8.25 -11.41
N LYS A 193 0.46 7.59 -11.73
CA LYS A 193 -0.06 7.54 -13.09
C LYS A 193 -0.39 8.93 -13.61
N LEU A 194 -1.11 9.75 -12.83
CA LEU A 194 -1.50 11.10 -13.25
C LEU A 194 -0.28 11.98 -13.59
N VAL A 195 0.78 11.91 -12.79
CA VAL A 195 2.02 12.65 -13.06
C VAL A 195 2.74 12.11 -14.29
N VAL A 196 2.85 10.79 -14.46
CA VAL A 196 3.46 10.19 -15.67
C VAL A 196 2.67 10.57 -16.92
N ASP A 197 1.34 10.51 -16.86
CA ASP A 197 0.47 10.86 -17.99
C ASP A 197 0.63 12.35 -18.38
N TYR A 198 0.74 13.25 -17.38
CA TYR A 198 1.04 14.66 -17.63
C TYR A 198 2.43 14.87 -18.23
N ASP A 199 3.46 14.30 -17.62
CA ASP A 199 4.85 14.46 -18.05
C ASP A 199 5.02 13.95 -19.50
N ASN A 200 4.41 12.81 -19.85
CA ASN A 200 4.44 12.27 -21.21
C ASN A 200 3.73 13.15 -22.25
N GLY A 201 2.68 13.88 -21.85
CA GLY A 201 1.97 14.80 -22.74
C GLY A 201 2.67 16.15 -22.94
N HIS A 202 3.71 16.44 -22.16
CA HIS A 202 4.45 17.71 -22.16
C HIS A 202 5.96 17.52 -22.47
N MET A 203 6.36 16.34 -22.93
CA MET A 203 7.67 16.08 -23.56
C MET A 203 7.65 16.49 -25.04
#